data_AF-C0N9G8-F1
#
_entry.id   AF-C0N9G8-F1
#
_cell.length_a   1.000
_cell.length_b   1.000
_cell.length_c   1.000
_cell.angle_alpha   90.00
_cell.angle_beta   90.00
_cell.angle_gamma   90.00
#
_symmetry.space_group_name_H-M   'P 1'
#
loop_
_entity.id
_entity.type
_entity.pdbx_description
1 polymer ?
#
loop_
_entity_poly.entity_id
_entity_poly.type
_entity_poly.pdbx_seq_one_letter_code
_entity_poly.pdbx_strand_id
1 'polypeptide(L)'
;MKFSPFIAPLAVMFFIIFNQSFAESARDTLATIENDASIAEDKIAQLSETCHQKWQSLNWVMGQQNILAKDNPAFSGGVMNICRARAELFFEGYELTPFIEPDSQSEVFPIVFRYSVEEIKSQIRLHLPKLRLI
;
A
#
# COMPACT_ATOMS: atom_id res chain seq x y z
N MET A 1 52.91 -9.11 46.08
CA MET A 1 51.55 -9.63 45.86
C MET A 1 51.43 -10.03 44.40
N LYS A 2 51.14 -11.30 44.12
CA LYS A 2 51.14 -11.93 42.79
C LYS A 2 49.76 -11.74 42.15
N PHE A 3 49.64 -10.96 41.08
CA PHE A 3 48.40 -10.83 40.31
C PHE A 3 48.31 -11.95 39.27
N SER A 4 47.22 -12.71 39.33
CA SER A 4 46.91 -13.84 38.46
C SER A 4 46.27 -13.35 37.14
N PRO A 5 46.69 -13.86 35.95
CA PRO A 5 46.20 -13.41 34.65
C PRO A 5 45.06 -14.30 34.14
N PHE A 6 43.97 -14.46 34.90
CA PHE A 6 42.88 -15.39 34.52
C PHE A 6 41.52 -14.72 34.22
N ILE A 7 41.41 -13.39 34.21
CA ILE A 7 40.10 -12.71 34.07
C ILE A 7 39.77 -12.29 32.62
N ALA A 8 40.75 -12.30 31.70
CA ALA A 8 40.55 -11.81 30.33
C ALA A 8 39.56 -12.60 29.40
N PRO A 9 39.33 -13.93 29.53
CA PRO A 9 38.52 -14.65 28.53
C PRO A 9 37.00 -14.47 28.68
N LEU A 10 36.51 -14.11 29.87
CA LEU A 10 35.08 -14.04 30.16
C LEU A 10 34.42 -12.77 29.58
N ALA A 11 35.15 -11.65 29.54
CA ALA A 11 34.65 -10.40 28.98
C ALA A 11 34.38 -10.53 27.48
N VAL A 12 35.30 -11.16 26.72
CA VAL A 12 35.17 -11.34 25.27
C VAL A 12 33.96 -12.20 24.91
N MET A 13 33.71 -13.29 25.65
CA MET A 13 32.54 -14.15 25.46
C MET A 13 31.22 -13.38 25.69
N PHE A 14 31.15 -12.52 26.72
CA PHE A 14 29.96 -11.70 26.98
C PHE A 14 29.66 -10.71 25.85
N PHE A 15 30.69 -10.05 25.29
CA PHE A 15 30.51 -9.11 24.17
C PHE A 15 30.07 -9.80 22.87
N ILE A 16 30.51 -11.03 22.62
CA ILE A 16 30.10 -11.81 21.44
C ILE A 16 28.65 -12.27 21.59
N ILE A 17 28.26 -12.78 22.76
CA ILE A 17 26.89 -13.25 23.03
C ILE A 17 25.89 -12.10 22.97
N PHE A 18 26.24 -10.93 23.53
CA PHE A 18 25.39 -9.73 23.41
C PHE A 18 25.25 -9.27 21.96
N ASN A 19 26.32 -9.23 21.16
CA ASN A 19 26.19 -8.84 19.74
C ASN A 19 25.35 -9.85 18.93
N GLN A 20 25.45 -11.15 19.24
CA GLN A 20 24.67 -12.18 18.56
C GLN A 20 23.17 -12.09 18.87
N SER A 21 22.79 -11.83 20.13
CA SER A 21 21.38 -11.67 20.50
C SER A 21 20.72 -10.45 19.85
N PHE A 22 21.45 -9.34 19.72
CA PHE A 22 20.96 -8.15 19.01
C PHE A 22 20.79 -8.40 17.50
N ALA A 23 21.73 -9.11 16.87
CA ALA A 23 21.64 -9.43 15.44
C ALA A 23 20.47 -10.38 15.13
N GLU A 24 20.17 -11.33 16.02
CA GLU A 24 19.04 -12.25 15.89
C GLU A 24 17.71 -11.53 16.07
N SER A 25 17.57 -10.70 17.11
CA SER A 25 16.38 -9.86 17.33
C SER A 25 16.11 -8.89 16.17
N ALA A 26 17.14 -8.30 15.57
CA ALA A 26 16.99 -7.43 14.41
C ALA A 26 16.49 -8.20 13.17
N ARG A 27 16.97 -9.44 12.96
CA ARG A 27 16.51 -10.30 11.85
C ARG A 27 15.05 -10.74 12.03
N ASP A 28 14.66 -11.12 13.24
CA ASP A 28 13.27 -11.49 13.54
C ASP A 28 12.32 -10.31 13.34
N THR A 29 12.75 -9.11 13.73
CA THR A 29 12.00 -7.87 13.51
C THR A 29 11.85 -7.57 12.01
N LEU A 30 12.93 -7.68 11.22
CA LEU A 30 12.90 -7.50 9.77
C LEU A 30 11.99 -8.53 9.08
N ALA A 31 12.07 -9.80 9.48
CA ALA A 31 11.25 -10.87 8.92
C ALA A 31 9.76 -10.66 9.25
N THR A 32 9.45 -10.15 10.44
CA THR A 32 8.07 -9.81 10.84
C THR A 32 7.55 -8.64 10.00
N ILE A 33 8.34 -7.57 9.84
CA ILE A 33 7.97 -6.41 9.01
C ILE A 33 7.76 -6.81 7.55
N GLU A 34 8.62 -7.67 7.00
CA GLU A 34 8.50 -8.18 5.63
C GLU A 34 7.22 -8.99 5.45
N ASN A 35 6.91 -9.88 6.41
CA ASN A 35 5.68 -10.67 6.39
C ASN A 35 4.43 -9.78 6.50
N ASP A 36 4.43 -8.79 7.39
CA ASP A 36 3.32 -7.85 7.55
C ASP A 36 3.12 -6.99 6.29
N ALA A 37 4.20 -6.55 5.65
CA ALA A 37 4.15 -5.83 4.37
C ALA A 37 3.61 -6.71 3.24
N SER A 38 4.02 -7.98 3.19
CA SER A 38 3.50 -8.97 2.24
C SER A 38 2.00 -9.17 2.42
N ILE A 39 1.53 -9.34 3.65
CA ILE A 39 0.10 -9.49 3.97
C ILE A 39 -0.68 -8.22 3.58
N ALA A 40 -0.12 -7.04 3.81
CA ALA A 40 -0.75 -5.78 3.43
C ALA A 40 -0.88 -5.66 1.91
N GLU A 41 0.17 -5.98 1.15
CA GLU A 41 0.15 -5.96 -0.32
C GLU A 41 -0.89 -6.94 -0.89
N ASP A 42 -0.98 -8.16 -0.35
CA ASP A 42 -1.98 -9.14 -0.76
C ASP A 42 -3.41 -8.62 -0.55
N LYS A 43 -3.65 -7.97 0.59
CA LYS A 43 -4.96 -7.36 0.89
C LYS A 43 -5.26 -6.16 -0.01
N ILE A 44 -4.26 -5.33 -0.31
CA ILE A 44 -4.37 -4.20 -1.24
C ILE A 44 -4.74 -4.73 -2.63
N ALA A 45 -4.04 -5.78 -3.11
CA ALA A 45 -4.32 -6.39 -4.40
C ALA A 45 -5.75 -6.95 -4.48
N GLN A 46 -6.18 -7.69 -3.46
CA GLN A 46 -7.55 -8.24 -3.39
C GLN A 46 -8.62 -7.13 -3.39
N LEU A 47 -8.40 -6.07 -2.62
CA LEU A 47 -9.34 -4.95 -2.53
C LEU A 47 -9.39 -4.16 -3.85
N SER A 48 -8.25 -3.97 -4.51
CA SER A 48 -8.13 -3.33 -5.81
C SER A 48 -8.92 -4.08 -6.88
N GLU A 49 -8.74 -5.41 -6.95
CA GLU A 49 -9.46 -6.28 -7.88
C GLU A 49 -10.98 -6.25 -7.62
N THR A 50 -11.39 -6.34 -6.34
CA THR A 50 -12.80 -6.26 -5.96
C THR A 50 -13.42 -4.91 -6.36
N CYS A 51 -12.66 -3.82 -6.18
CA CYS A 51 -13.07 -2.49 -6.63
C CYS A 51 -13.25 -2.44 -8.15
N HIS A 52 -12.30 -2.98 -8.91
CA HIS A 52 -12.34 -2.97 -10.37
C HIS A 52 -13.55 -3.77 -10.89
N GLN A 53 -13.78 -4.97 -10.35
CA GLN A 53 -14.95 -5.79 -10.68
C GLN A 53 -16.27 -5.08 -10.41
N LYS A 54 -16.40 -4.42 -9.25
CA LYS A 54 -17.58 -3.62 -8.93
C LYS A 54 -17.76 -2.46 -9.90
N TRP A 55 -16.69 -1.75 -10.23
CA TRP A 55 -16.74 -0.65 -11.20
C TRP A 55 -17.25 -1.11 -12.58
N GLN A 56 -16.80 -2.27 -13.06
CA GLN A 56 -17.25 -2.83 -14.35
C GLN A 56 -18.78 -3.01 -14.42
N SER A 57 -19.44 -3.23 -13.28
CA SER A 57 -20.89 -3.38 -13.19
C SER A 57 -21.66 -2.06 -13.34
N LEU A 58 -20.99 -0.90 -13.23
CA LEU A 58 -21.61 0.42 -13.32
C LEU A 58 -21.96 0.82 -14.76
N ASN A 59 -21.48 0.06 -15.77
CA ASN A 59 -21.76 0.27 -17.19
C ASN A 59 -21.57 1.73 -17.65
N TRP A 60 -20.52 2.38 -17.15
CA TRP A 60 -20.17 3.72 -17.60
C TRP A 60 -19.89 3.74 -19.10
N VAL A 61 -20.22 4.86 -19.73
CA VAL A 61 -20.11 5.05 -21.17
C VAL A 61 -19.08 6.14 -21.45
N MET A 62 -18.28 5.96 -22.50
CA MET A 62 -17.31 6.94 -22.95
C MET A 62 -17.70 7.57 -24.29
N GLY A 63 -17.59 8.89 -24.35
CA GLY A 63 -17.81 9.66 -25.56
C GLY A 63 -19.24 9.57 -26.10
N GLN A 64 -19.45 10.09 -27.31
CA GLN A 64 -20.78 10.14 -27.94
C GLN A 64 -21.19 8.81 -28.60
N GLN A 65 -20.27 7.86 -28.74
CA GLN A 65 -20.49 6.61 -29.50
C GLN A 65 -21.08 5.48 -28.66
N ASN A 66 -21.51 5.74 -27.42
CA ASN A 66 -22.09 4.75 -26.51
C ASN A 66 -21.21 3.51 -26.24
N ILE A 67 -19.89 3.67 -26.27
CA ILE A 67 -18.94 2.58 -25.98
C ILE A 67 -18.85 2.43 -24.45
N LEU A 68 -18.99 1.20 -23.95
CA LEU A 68 -18.81 0.93 -22.53
C LEU A 68 -17.35 1.15 -22.12
N ALA A 69 -17.14 1.88 -21.04
CA ALA A 69 -15.83 2.24 -20.53
C ALA A 69 -14.96 1.02 -20.20
N LYS A 70 -15.59 -0.05 -19.69
CA LYS A 70 -14.95 -1.33 -19.36
C LYS A 70 -14.35 -2.05 -20.57
N ASP A 71 -14.89 -1.81 -21.76
CA ASP A 71 -14.46 -2.46 -23.00
C ASP A 71 -13.24 -1.76 -23.62
N ASN A 72 -12.86 -0.58 -23.11
CA ASN A 72 -11.62 0.08 -23.50
C ASN A 72 -10.46 -0.33 -22.58
N PRO A 73 -9.42 -1.00 -23.10
CA PRO A 73 -8.32 -1.50 -22.27
C PRO A 73 -7.56 -0.40 -21.52
N ALA A 74 -7.34 0.75 -22.15
CA ALA A 74 -6.61 1.86 -21.52
C ALA A 74 -7.41 2.48 -20.38
N PHE A 75 -8.72 2.68 -20.59
CA PHE A 75 -9.60 3.19 -19.53
C PHE A 75 -9.74 2.18 -18.40
N SER A 76 -10.01 0.91 -18.72
CA SER A 76 -10.15 -0.17 -17.73
C SER A 76 -8.87 -0.35 -16.91
N GLY A 77 -7.69 -0.32 -17.54
CA GLY A 77 -6.40 -0.35 -16.84
C GLY A 77 -6.17 0.89 -15.97
N GLY A 78 -6.58 2.07 -16.46
CA GLY A 78 -6.58 3.30 -15.67
C GLY A 78 -7.44 3.21 -14.42
N VAL A 79 -8.63 2.61 -14.53
CA VAL A 79 -9.51 2.39 -13.36
C VAL A 79 -8.90 1.38 -12.39
N MET A 80 -8.20 0.35 -12.86
CA MET A 80 -7.45 -0.55 -11.97
C MET A 80 -6.42 0.23 -11.14
N ASN A 81 -5.67 1.15 -11.76
CA ASN A 81 -4.71 2.00 -11.04
C ASN A 81 -5.40 2.91 -10.00
N ILE A 82 -6.60 3.42 -10.31
CA ILE A 82 -7.40 4.19 -9.35
C ILE A 82 -7.87 3.31 -8.18
N CYS A 83 -8.36 2.11 -8.44
CA CYS A 83 -8.76 1.17 -7.40
C CYS A 83 -7.57 0.83 -6.48
N ARG A 84 -6.38 0.61 -7.07
CA ARG A 84 -5.15 0.42 -6.29
C ARG A 84 -4.79 1.63 -5.45
N ALA A 85 -4.81 2.83 -6.02
CA ALA A 85 -4.54 4.07 -5.29
C ALA A 85 -5.50 4.27 -4.10
N ARG A 86 -6.80 4.01 -4.30
CA ARG A 86 -7.81 4.11 -3.23
C ARG A 86 -7.61 3.04 -2.15
N ALA A 87 -7.26 1.82 -2.54
CA ALA A 87 -6.95 0.74 -1.60
C ALA A 87 -5.72 1.09 -0.75
N GLU A 88 -4.62 1.52 -1.36
CA GLU A 88 -3.42 1.96 -0.65
C GLU A 88 -3.74 3.10 0.33
N LEU A 89 -4.46 4.15 -0.10
CA LEU A 89 -4.85 5.25 0.78
C LEU A 89 -5.74 4.79 1.95
N PHE A 90 -6.64 3.82 1.72
CA PHE A 90 -7.46 3.24 2.77
C PHE A 90 -6.61 2.52 3.82
N PHE A 91 -5.60 1.75 3.40
CA PHE A 91 -4.65 1.09 4.30
C PHE A 91 -3.67 2.07 4.96
N GLU A 92 -3.36 3.20 4.32
CA GLU A 92 -2.62 4.33 4.91
C GLU A 92 -3.46 5.07 5.98
N GLY A 93 -4.75 4.75 6.14
CA GLY A 93 -5.62 5.32 7.17
C GLY A 93 -6.37 6.59 6.77
N TYR A 94 -6.43 6.91 5.48
CA TYR A 94 -7.24 8.03 5.00
C TYR A 94 -8.75 7.71 5.08
N GLU A 95 -9.56 8.72 5.38
CA GLU A 95 -11.02 8.62 5.41
C GLU A 95 -11.58 8.67 3.98
N LEU A 96 -11.58 7.52 3.29
CA LEU A 96 -12.23 7.34 2.00
C LEU A 96 -12.82 5.93 1.87
N THR A 97 -13.77 5.77 0.95
CA THR A 97 -14.22 4.45 0.50
C THR A 97 -13.20 3.88 -0.49
N PRO A 98 -12.76 2.61 -0.35
CA PRO A 98 -11.83 2.01 -1.31
C PRO A 98 -12.49 1.64 -2.65
N PHE A 99 -13.78 1.94 -2.82
CA PHE A 99 -14.58 1.62 -3.99
C PHE A 99 -14.90 2.88 -4.79
N ILE A 100 -15.08 2.73 -6.10
CA ILE A 100 -15.59 3.77 -6.99
C ILE A 100 -17.12 3.79 -6.88
N GLU A 101 -17.66 4.96 -6.59
CA GLU A 101 -19.10 5.16 -6.41
C GLU A 101 -19.80 5.38 -7.76
N PRO A 102 -21.07 4.99 -7.91
CA PRO A 102 -21.78 5.05 -9.20
C PRO A 102 -21.78 6.43 -9.88
N ASP A 103 -21.81 7.50 -9.10
CA ASP A 103 -21.89 8.91 -9.48
C ASP A 103 -20.53 9.63 -9.52
N SER A 104 -19.43 8.93 -9.23
CA SER A 104 -18.06 9.49 -9.19
C SER A 104 -17.37 9.63 -10.57
N GLN A 105 -18.12 9.60 -11.68
CA GLN A 105 -17.55 9.74 -13.04
C GLN A 105 -16.73 11.01 -13.21
N SER A 106 -17.21 12.12 -12.66
CA SER A 106 -16.53 13.43 -12.73
C SER A 106 -15.20 13.46 -12.00
N GLU A 107 -15.00 12.59 -11.00
CA GLU A 107 -13.76 12.45 -10.25
C GLU A 107 -12.79 11.49 -10.93
N VAL A 108 -13.30 10.42 -11.54
CA VAL A 108 -12.50 9.37 -12.16
C VAL A 108 -11.98 9.77 -13.54
N PHE A 109 -12.82 10.34 -14.39
CA PHE A 109 -12.48 10.63 -15.80
C PHE A 109 -11.24 11.54 -15.95
N PRO A 110 -11.01 12.57 -15.12
CA PRO A 110 -9.83 13.43 -15.23
C PRO A 110 -8.51 12.75 -14.86
N ILE A 111 -8.55 11.62 -14.13
CA ILE A 111 -7.34 10.97 -13.59
C ILE A 111 -7.11 9.56 -14.12
N VAL A 112 -8.08 8.97 -14.84
CA VAL A 112 -8.01 7.59 -15.36
C VAL A 112 -6.83 7.35 -16.31
N PHE A 113 -6.39 8.36 -17.05
CA PHE A 113 -5.26 8.24 -17.98
C PHE A 113 -3.90 8.64 -17.37
N ARG A 114 -3.82 8.81 -16.05
CA ARG A 114 -2.55 9.07 -15.36
C ARG A 114 -1.69 7.80 -15.36
N TYR A 115 -0.38 7.99 -15.41
CA TYR A 115 0.55 6.89 -15.66
C TYR A 115 0.94 6.12 -14.40
N SER A 116 0.80 6.72 -13.22
CA SER A 116 1.23 6.08 -11.96
C SER A 116 0.19 6.16 -10.85
N VAL A 117 0.19 5.12 -10.01
CA VAL A 117 -0.62 5.04 -8.78
C VAL A 117 -0.29 6.21 -7.83
N GLU A 118 0.98 6.60 -7.73
CA GLU A 118 1.41 7.71 -6.87
C GLU A 118 0.88 9.08 -7.31
N GLU A 119 0.85 9.36 -8.61
CA GLU A 119 0.23 10.57 -9.15
C GLU A 119 -1.28 10.59 -8.86
N ILE A 120 -1.95 9.43 -9.03
CA ILE A 120 -3.37 9.29 -8.73
C ILE A 120 -3.63 9.53 -7.24
N LYS A 121 -2.85 8.91 -6.34
CA LYS A 121 -2.96 9.15 -4.89
C LYS A 121 -2.81 10.62 -4.55
N SER A 122 -1.83 11.29 -5.16
CA SER A 122 -1.61 12.72 -4.96
C SER A 122 -2.82 13.56 -5.36
N GLN A 123 -3.49 13.23 -6.47
CA GLN A 123 -4.73 13.90 -6.89
C GLN A 123 -5.92 13.62 -5.97
N ILE A 124 -6.09 12.37 -5.53
CA ILE A 124 -7.17 12.00 -4.60
C ILE A 124 -7.00 12.78 -3.30
N ARG A 125 -5.78 12.81 -2.74
CA ARG A 125 -5.46 13.53 -1.48
C ARG A 125 -5.82 15.02 -1.51
N LEU A 126 -5.75 15.69 -2.67
CA LEU A 126 -6.14 17.11 -2.79
C LEU A 126 -7.62 17.35 -2.43
N HIS A 127 -8.47 16.33 -2.57
CA HIS A 127 -9.92 16.42 -2.40
C HIS A 127 -10.40 15.69 -1.14
N LEU A 128 -9.51 15.05 -0.39
CA LEU A 128 -9.85 14.41 0.88
C LEU A 128 -9.90 15.45 2.01
N PRO A 129 -10.83 15.32 2.98
CA PRO A 129 -10.77 16.12 4.20
C PRO A 129 -9.41 15.91 4.86
N LYS A 130 -8.79 17.00 5.33
CA LYS A 130 -7.51 16.93 6.06
C LYS A 130 -7.66 15.91 7.20
N LEU A 131 -6.76 14.93 7.25
CA LEU A 131 -6.72 13.86 8.25
C LEU A 131 -7.11 14.40 9.63
N ARG A 132 -8.26 13.99 10.15
CA ARG A 132 -8.56 14.15 11.57
C ARG A 132 -7.81 13.03 12.28
N LEU A 133 -6.59 13.32 12.73
CA LEU A 133 -5.92 12.50 13.74
C LEU A 133 -6.86 12.46 14.96
N ILE A 134 -7.44 11.29 15.24
CA ILE A 134 -8.14 11.01 16.49
C ILE A 134 -7.08 10.56 17.51
#